data_AF-A0A1J5P730-F1
#
_entry.id   AF-A0A1J5P730-F1
#
_cell.length_a   1.000
_cell.length_b   1.000
_cell.length_c   1.000
_cell.angle_alpha   90.00
_cell.angle_beta   90.00
_cell.angle_gamma   90.00
#
_symmetry.space_group_name_H-M   'P 1'
#
loop_
_entity.id
_entity.type
_entity.pdbx_description
1 polymer ?
#
loop_
_entity_poly.entity_id
_entity_poly.type
_entity_poly.pdbx_seq_one_letter_code
_entity_poly.pdbx_strand_id
1 'polypeptide(L)'
;MLWMSLAVVVVFGGATLLFHNDTFIKWKPTVLYWLFASILAGAQVLQGKNLMRALMGKQMQLPDAIWNKVNWSWVAFFALMGVLNIVIAYNFSTNLWVDFKLFGSLGLTLVFVLGQSLLLAKHMRLDENV
;
A
#
# COMPACT_ATOMS: atom_id res chain seq x y z
N MET A 1 -32.68 -7.34 -8.25
CA MET A 1 -31.60 -6.53 -7.62
C MET A 1 -31.52 -6.80 -6.12
N LEU A 2 -32.55 -6.49 -5.30
CA LEU A 2 -32.53 -6.72 -3.84
C LEU A 2 -32.28 -8.17 -3.41
N TRP A 3 -32.93 -9.15 -4.05
CA TRP A 3 -32.76 -10.58 -3.74
C TRP A 3 -31.37 -11.13 -4.09
N MET A 4 -30.70 -10.56 -5.09
CA MET A 4 -29.28 -10.88 -5.38
C MET A 4 -28.36 -10.33 -4.31
N SER A 5 -28.58 -9.08 -3.88
CA SER A 5 -27.81 -8.49 -2.78
C SER A 5 -27.99 -9.27 -1.48
N LEU A 6 -29.21 -9.69 -1.17
CA LEU A 6 -29.50 -10.54 -0.01
C LEU A 6 -28.79 -11.90 -0.11
N ALA A 7 -28.84 -12.55 -1.27
CA ALA A 7 -28.15 -13.82 -1.49
C ALA A 7 -26.62 -13.68 -1.31
N VAL A 8 -26.04 -12.60 -1.82
CA VAL A 8 -24.61 -12.30 -1.61
C VAL A 8 -24.31 -12.06 -0.13
N VAL A 9 -25.11 -11.27 0.57
CA VAL A 9 -24.90 -10.99 2.00
C VAL A 9 -25.09 -12.25 2.87
N VAL A 10 -26.04 -13.11 2.56
CA VAL A 10 -26.31 -14.35 3.32
C VAL A 10 -25.25 -15.42 3.02
N VAL A 11 -24.83 -15.58 1.77
CA VAL A 11 -23.79 -16.55 1.40
C VAL A 11 -22.43 -16.11 1.93
N PHE A 12 -22.03 -14.85 1.75
CA PHE A 12 -20.75 -14.34 2.25
C PHE A 12 -20.78 -14.13 3.77
N GLY A 13 -21.88 -13.65 4.35
CA GLY A 13 -22.06 -13.51 5.80
C GLY A 13 -22.14 -14.85 6.52
N GLY A 14 -22.80 -15.85 5.91
CA GLY A 14 -22.84 -17.22 6.41
C GLY A 14 -21.50 -17.94 6.30
N ALA A 15 -20.79 -17.77 5.18
CA ALA A 15 -19.43 -18.30 5.02
C ALA A 15 -18.45 -17.70 6.04
N THR A 16 -18.61 -16.42 6.41
CA THR A 16 -17.80 -15.75 7.44
C THR A 16 -18.00 -16.38 8.83
N LEU A 17 -19.23 -16.78 9.19
CA LEU A 17 -19.51 -17.51 10.44
C LEU A 17 -19.04 -18.97 10.42
N LEU A 18 -19.11 -19.63 9.25
CA LEU A 18 -18.80 -21.04 9.06
C LEU A 18 -17.30 -21.35 9.04
N PHE A 19 -16.46 -20.47 8.50
CA PHE A 19 -15.04 -20.78 8.32
C PHE A 19 -14.18 -20.56 9.58
N HIS A 20 -14.69 -19.91 10.63
CA HIS A 20 -14.07 -19.79 11.96
C HIS A 20 -12.56 -19.39 11.95
N ASN A 21 -12.09 -18.79 10.87
CA ASN A 21 -10.68 -18.45 10.65
C ASN A 21 -10.57 -17.21 9.74
N ASP A 22 -11.12 -16.10 10.22
CA ASP A 22 -10.98 -14.77 9.62
C ASP A 22 -9.51 -14.35 9.47
N THR A 23 -8.63 -14.94 10.28
CA THR A 23 -7.20 -14.63 10.31
C THR A 23 -6.55 -14.87 8.95
N PHE A 24 -6.87 -15.96 8.24
CA PHE A 24 -6.26 -16.23 6.94
C PHE A 24 -6.59 -15.15 5.89
N ILE A 25 -7.85 -14.67 5.88
CA ILE A 25 -8.29 -13.61 4.96
C ILE A 25 -7.63 -12.27 5.30
N LYS A 26 -7.43 -12.01 6.60
CA LYS A 26 -6.79 -10.79 7.11
C LYS A 26 -5.28 -10.73 6.84
N TRP A 27 -4.61 -11.88 6.69
CA TRP A 27 -3.17 -11.95 6.41
C TRP A 27 -2.79 -11.67 4.95
N LYS A 28 -3.71 -11.94 4.01
CA LYS A 28 -3.46 -11.77 2.56
C LYS A 28 -2.90 -10.37 2.19
N PRO A 29 -3.45 -9.24 2.68
CA PRO A 29 -2.89 -7.91 2.41
C PRO A 29 -1.50 -7.70 3.01
N THR A 30 -1.25 -8.15 4.25
CA THR A 30 0.05 -7.98 4.90
C THR A 30 1.18 -8.65 4.13
N VAL A 31 0.98 -9.91 3.75
CA VAL A 31 2.00 -10.66 2.99
C VAL A 31 2.33 -9.90 1.70
N LEU A 32 1.32 -9.37 1.02
CA LEU A 32 1.50 -8.62 -0.21
C LEU A 32 2.27 -7.30 0.04
N TYR A 33 1.90 -6.54 1.07
CA TYR A 33 2.59 -5.30 1.42
C TYR A 33 4.06 -5.53 1.76
N TRP A 34 4.37 -6.53 2.59
CA TRP A 34 5.75 -6.84 2.95
C TRP A 34 6.55 -7.43 1.80
N LEU A 35 5.90 -8.19 0.91
CA LEU A 35 6.53 -8.65 -0.34
C LEU A 35 6.95 -7.46 -1.20
N PHE A 36 6.05 -6.48 -1.41
CA PHE A 36 6.39 -5.26 -2.16
C PHE A 36 7.51 -4.46 -1.48
N ALA A 37 7.44 -4.25 -0.17
CA ALA A 37 8.50 -3.58 0.59
C ALA A 37 9.85 -4.29 0.43
N SER A 38 9.86 -5.62 0.52
CA SER A 38 11.07 -6.44 0.39
C SER A 38 11.64 -6.43 -1.01
N ILE A 39 10.80 -6.46 -2.05
CA ILE A 39 11.24 -6.37 -3.45
C ILE A 39 11.86 -4.99 -3.72
N LEU A 40 11.20 -3.91 -3.26
CA LEU A 40 11.71 -2.54 -3.44
C LEU A 40 13.02 -2.30 -2.68
N ALA A 41 13.12 -2.77 -1.45
CA ALA A 41 14.33 -2.66 -0.65
C ALA A 41 15.45 -3.57 -1.20
N GLY A 42 15.13 -4.82 -1.51
CA GLY A 42 16.07 -5.81 -2.03
C GLY A 42 16.64 -5.42 -3.39
N ALA A 43 15.82 -4.90 -4.31
CA ALA A 43 16.31 -4.41 -5.60
C ALA A 43 17.30 -3.23 -5.43
N GLN A 44 17.02 -2.32 -4.49
CA GLN A 44 17.91 -1.19 -4.24
C GLN A 44 19.21 -1.62 -3.54
N VAL A 45 19.14 -2.48 -2.53
CA VAL A 45 20.29 -2.89 -1.72
C VAL A 45 21.17 -3.92 -2.43
N LEU A 46 20.58 -4.92 -3.09
CA LEU A 46 21.32 -6.04 -3.70
C LEU A 46 21.74 -5.74 -5.13
N GLN A 47 20.93 -5.01 -5.90
CA GLN A 47 21.18 -4.76 -7.32
C GLN A 47 21.57 -3.32 -7.62
N GLY A 48 21.50 -2.41 -6.64
CA GLY A 48 21.68 -0.96 -6.87
C GLY A 48 20.59 -0.37 -7.76
N LYS A 49 19.49 -1.10 -8.03
CA LYS A 49 18.46 -0.72 -8.98
C LYS A 49 17.32 -0.04 -8.24
N ASN A 50 17.07 1.21 -8.60
CA ASN A 50 15.92 1.95 -8.09
C ASN A 50 14.68 1.61 -8.93
N LEU A 51 13.79 0.77 -8.40
CA LEU A 51 12.60 0.32 -9.11
C LEU A 51 11.60 1.47 -9.35
N MET A 52 11.50 2.42 -8.43
CA MET A 52 10.66 3.61 -8.63
C MET A 52 11.17 4.46 -9.79
N ARG A 53 12.49 4.62 -9.93
CA ARG A 53 13.09 5.25 -11.12
C ARG A 53 12.82 4.45 -12.39
N ALA A 54 12.88 3.11 -12.35
CA ALA A 54 12.60 2.30 -13.53
C ALA A 54 11.13 2.44 -14.01
N LEU A 55 10.20 2.60 -13.08
CA LEU A 55 8.77 2.77 -13.37
C LEU A 55 8.41 4.19 -13.80
N MET A 56 8.90 5.22 -13.10
CA MET A 56 8.48 6.61 -13.28
C MET A 56 9.52 7.50 -13.96
N GLY A 57 10.80 7.10 -13.99
CA GLY A 57 11.91 7.90 -14.53
C GLY A 57 11.87 8.10 -16.04
N LYS A 58 10.99 7.39 -16.77
CA LYS A 58 10.70 7.69 -18.19
C LYS A 58 9.88 8.97 -18.36
N GLN A 59 9.10 9.36 -17.35
CA GLN A 59 8.19 10.49 -17.40
C GLN A 59 8.81 11.75 -16.78
N MET A 60 9.82 11.62 -15.91
CA MET A 60 10.44 12.72 -15.18
C MET A 60 11.94 12.47 -15.03
N GLN A 61 12.76 13.47 -15.34
CA GLN A 61 14.21 13.45 -15.05
C GLN A 61 14.44 14.11 -13.70
N LEU A 62 14.98 13.37 -12.74
CA LEU A 62 15.29 13.84 -11.40
C LEU A 62 16.64 13.24 -10.96
N PRO A 63 17.40 13.92 -10.08
CA PRO A 63 18.63 13.39 -9.53
C PRO A 63 18.43 12.05 -8.82
N ASP A 64 19.43 11.18 -8.91
CA ASP A 64 19.40 9.82 -8.34
C ASP A 64 19.18 9.81 -6.82
N ALA A 65 19.65 10.85 -6.13
CA ALA A 65 19.41 11.04 -4.71
C ALA A 65 17.91 11.19 -4.37
N ILE A 66 17.12 11.82 -5.23
CA ILE A 66 15.67 12.01 -5.03
C ILE A 66 14.93 10.70 -5.30
N TRP A 67 15.30 9.98 -6.35
CA TRP A 67 14.76 8.65 -6.62
C TRP A 67 14.99 7.71 -5.44
N ASN A 68 16.15 7.77 -4.79
CA ASN A 68 16.42 6.96 -3.60
C ASN A 68 15.47 7.30 -2.45
N LYS A 69 15.21 8.58 -2.20
CA LYS A 69 14.23 9.01 -1.18
C LYS A 69 12.82 8.53 -1.51
N VAL A 70 12.41 8.59 -2.77
CA VAL A 70 11.11 8.10 -3.24
C VAL A 70 11.00 6.60 -3.03
N ASN A 71 11.98 5.82 -3.47
CA ASN A 71 11.98 4.36 -3.29
C ASN A 71 11.90 3.96 -1.81
N TRP A 72 12.70 4.58 -0.95
CA TRP A 72 12.65 4.34 0.50
C TRP A 72 11.33 4.77 1.15
N SER A 73 10.71 5.85 0.66
CA SER A 73 9.38 6.26 1.13
C SER A 73 8.32 5.21 0.80
N TRP A 74 8.38 4.61 -0.39
CA TRP A 74 7.49 3.51 -0.76
C TRP A 74 7.75 2.23 0.04
N VAL A 75 9.01 1.87 0.28
CA VAL A 75 9.37 0.76 1.17
C VAL A 75 8.76 0.96 2.56
N ALA A 76 8.97 2.15 3.13
CA ALA A 76 8.44 2.50 4.45
C ALA A 76 6.91 2.46 4.46
N PHE A 77 6.25 3.02 3.44
CA PHE A 77 4.80 3.01 3.32
C PHE A 77 4.24 1.58 3.28
N PHE A 78 4.77 0.70 2.43
CA PHE A 78 4.33 -0.68 2.36
C PHE A 78 4.62 -1.46 3.66
N ALA A 79 5.79 -1.25 4.28
CA ALA A 79 6.10 -1.86 5.57
C ALA A 79 5.09 -1.43 6.66
N LEU A 80 4.83 -0.12 6.76
CA LEU A 80 3.86 0.46 7.70
C LEU A 80 2.44 -0.03 7.43
N MET A 81 2.01 -0.11 6.17
CA MET A 81 0.70 -0.65 5.79
C MET A 81 0.54 -2.12 6.19
N GLY A 82 1.59 -2.93 6.03
CA GLY A 82 1.58 -4.32 6.49
C GLY A 82 1.47 -4.45 8.01
N VAL A 83 2.23 -3.63 8.76
CA VAL A 83 2.16 -3.57 10.22
C VAL A 83 0.78 -3.12 10.68
N LEU A 84 0.26 -2.03 10.10
CA LEU A 84 -1.04 -1.47 10.46
C LEU A 84 -2.18 -2.45 10.14
N ASN A 85 -2.10 -3.19 9.03
CA ASN A 85 -3.07 -4.24 8.71
C ASN A 85 -3.05 -5.37 9.75
N ILE A 86 -1.88 -5.85 10.21
CA ILE A 86 -1.79 -6.84 11.29
C ILE A 86 -2.37 -6.27 12.58
N VAL A 87 -1.94 -5.07 12.98
CA VAL A 87 -2.43 -4.42 14.21
C VAL A 87 -3.95 -4.35 14.22
N ILE A 88 -4.55 -3.93 13.10
CA ILE A 88 -6.00 -3.82 13.00
C ILE A 88 -6.66 -5.21 12.93
N ALA A 89 -6.07 -6.15 12.21
CA ALA A 89 -6.57 -7.51 12.09
C ALA A 89 -6.67 -8.27 13.43
N TYR A 90 -5.71 -8.04 14.34
CA TYR A 90 -5.62 -8.75 15.63
C TYR A 90 -6.27 -7.99 16.79
N ASN A 91 -6.31 -6.65 16.76
CA ASN A 91 -6.81 -5.86 17.90
C ASN A 91 -8.27 -5.40 17.74
N PHE A 92 -8.86 -5.54 16.56
CA PHE A 92 -10.20 -5.00 16.28
C PHE A 92 -11.12 -6.01 15.59
N SER A 93 -12.42 -5.68 15.55
CA SER A 93 -13.45 -6.51 14.93
C SER A 93 -13.26 -6.65 13.42
N THR A 94 -13.76 -7.75 12.85
CA THR A 94 -13.69 -7.99 11.40
C THR A 94 -14.37 -6.87 10.60
N ASN A 95 -15.46 -6.28 11.10
CA ASN A 95 -16.12 -5.14 10.46
C ASN A 95 -15.20 -3.91 10.39
N LEU A 96 -14.55 -3.55 11.51
CA LEU A 96 -13.61 -2.44 11.50
C LEU A 96 -12.41 -2.72 10.59
N TRP A 97 -11.93 -3.95 10.54
CA TRP A 97 -10.87 -4.34 9.61
C TRP A 97 -11.31 -4.19 8.15
N VAL A 98 -12.55 -4.56 7.80
CA VAL A 98 -13.09 -4.35 6.44
C VAL A 98 -13.16 -2.86 6.11
N ASP A 99 -13.70 -2.04 7.03
CA ASP A 99 -13.79 -0.58 6.84
C ASP A 99 -12.41 0.07 6.72
N PHE A 100 -11.45 -0.35 7.55
CA PHE A 100 -10.07 0.10 7.45
C PHE A 100 -9.45 -0.33 6.11
N LYS A 101 -9.68 -1.57 5.68
CA LYS A 101 -9.15 -2.06 4.41
C LYS A 101 -9.74 -1.27 3.23
N LEU A 102 -11.02 -0.91 3.27
CA LEU A 102 -11.67 -0.18 2.18
C LEU A 102 -11.34 1.31 2.23
N PHE A 103 -11.64 1.98 3.34
CA PHE A 103 -11.53 3.43 3.45
C PHE A 103 -10.22 3.89 4.09
N GLY A 104 -9.74 3.19 5.12
CA GLY A 104 -8.48 3.53 5.80
C GLY A 104 -7.27 3.40 4.86
N SER A 105 -7.18 2.29 4.12
CA SER A 105 -6.09 2.05 3.17
C SER A 105 -6.13 3.04 2.00
N LEU A 106 -7.32 3.36 1.48
CA LEU A 106 -7.50 4.37 0.45
C LEU A 106 -7.09 5.76 0.97
N GLY A 107 -7.55 6.16 2.15
CA GLY A 107 -7.19 7.44 2.78
C GLY A 107 -5.68 7.57 2.97
N LEU A 108 -5.03 6.54 3.53
CA LEU A 108 -3.57 6.52 3.71
C LEU A 108 -2.83 6.57 2.38
N THR A 109 -3.31 5.84 1.36
CA THR A 109 -2.71 5.86 0.02
C THR A 109 -2.84 7.25 -0.61
N LEU A 110 -4.00 7.90 -0.50
CA LEU A 110 -4.20 9.26 -1.02
C LEU A 110 -3.26 10.26 -0.33
N VAL A 111 -3.19 10.25 0.99
CA VAL A 111 -2.27 11.11 1.75
C VAL A 111 -0.82 10.86 1.33
N PHE A 112 -0.43 9.59 1.19
CA PHE A 112 0.92 9.24 0.78
C PHE A 112 1.23 9.70 -0.65
N VAL A 113 0.35 9.46 -1.62
CA VAL A 113 0.53 9.87 -3.01
C VAL A 113 0.59 11.40 -3.14
N LEU A 114 -0.24 12.13 -2.38
CA LEU A 114 -0.16 13.59 -2.32
C LEU A 114 1.17 14.06 -1.71
N GLY A 115 1.63 13.43 -0.64
CA GLY A 115 2.96 13.72 -0.08
C GLY A 115 4.09 13.45 -1.07
N GLN A 116 4.04 12.33 -1.80
CA GLN A 116 5.01 11.98 -2.84
C GLN A 116 4.96 12.94 -4.02
N SER A 117 3.77 13.33 -4.49
CA SER A 117 3.63 14.27 -5.60
C SER A 117 4.18 15.65 -5.25
N LEU A 118 3.95 16.14 -4.03
CA LEU A 118 4.54 17.39 -3.54
C LEU A 118 6.07 17.31 -3.43
N LEU A 119 6.59 16.18 -2.95
CA LEU A 119 8.04 15.94 -2.88
C LEU A 119 8.66 15.97 -4.29
N LEU A 120 8.04 15.30 -5.26
CA LEU A 120 8.50 15.30 -6.66
C LEU A 120 8.40 16.70 -7.28
N ALA A 121 7.25 17.38 -7.13
CA ALA A 121 7.02 18.71 -7.68
C ALA A 121 8.00 19.76 -7.16
N LYS A 122 8.37 19.68 -5.87
CA LYS A 122 9.38 20.57 -5.27
C LYS A 122 10.75 20.43 -5.94
N HIS A 123 11.13 19.22 -6.35
CA HIS A 123 12.44 18.97 -6.96
C HIS A 123 12.42 19.22 -8.48
N MET A 124 11.29 19.03 -9.16
CA MET A 124 11.15 19.38 -10.58
C MET A 124 11.27 20.88 -10.85
N ARG A 125 10.72 21.74 -9.96
CA ARG A 125 10.81 23.20 -10.09
C ARG A 125 12.23 23.76 -9.86
N LEU A 126 13.15 22.99 -9.27
CA LEU A 126 14.51 23.47 -9.00
C LEU A 126 15.40 23.37 -10.25
N ASP A 127 15.15 22.40 -11.14
CA ASP A 127 15.92 22.24 -12.39
C ASP A 127 15.47 23.22 -13.51
N GLU A 128 14.29 23.83 -13.39
CA GLU A 128 13.78 24.82 -14.37
C GLU A 128 14.32 26.24 -14.12
N ASN A 129 15.00 26.49 -12.98
CA ASN A 129 15.51 27.80 -12.59
C ASN A 129 17.05 27.93 -12.70
N VAL A 130 17.70 27.09 -13.52
CA VAL A 130 19.15 27.14 -13.79
C VAL A 130 19.41 27.50 -15.25
#